data_AF-A0A957QLB7-F1
#
_entry.id   AF-A0A957QLB7-F1
#
_cell.length_a   1.000
_cell.length_b   1.000
_cell.length_c   1.000
_cell.angle_alpha   90.00
_cell.angle_beta   90.00
_cell.angle_gamma   90.00
#
_symmetry.space_group_name_H-M   'P 1'
#
loop_
_entity.id
_entity.type
_entity.pdbx_description
1 polymer ?
#
loop_
_entity_poly.entity_id
_entity_poly.type
_entity_poly.pdbx_seq_one_letter_code
_entity_poly.pdbx_strand_id
1 'polypeptide(L)'
;MNRRLAPLPLLLIPLVYLLTLAQGPVLGDPTEYTVVAHVLGIAHPPGYAFTTLTGKLLQLLVPFGAISWRMHLLALLATTASAFFAFGTVRRVTGRYGPDNWLSLLAAYLAAFSLAFAPDIWQHSIHANPHIITAAFLMANVYFLSRYWASDGTDKGALLAFCLSAGLGVTHHPLTVFGFPAYALLILLTRPTIWREWRTLLAMVGCALLGLAVWLYFPIRSPMEPVLGPATMNTLNGFLDHVLARGLSDSLPYFTLAEQWDRLRVFATLLRLQYPLPLILLAIIGLLTPYWQCRQAGDGWRGAKLSLFYALAFLGFYAFVISLRAQDIMAYLLGPFKLVGLLAGLGLYGLGRWLAGAWPVRWQLARFGLTLFLLAPLWQLVRYSADISLRDYSEGRAYIEAVFDRF
;
A
#
# COMPACT_ATOMS: atom_id res chain seq x y z
N MET A 1 -7.47 3.87 28.54
CA MET A 1 -7.83 2.72 27.67
C MET A 1 -6.70 1.71 27.70
N ASN A 2 -6.99 0.43 27.89
CA ASN A 2 -5.97 -0.61 27.98
C ASN A 2 -5.22 -0.68 26.64
N ARG A 3 -3.91 -0.36 26.60
CA ARG A 3 -3.11 -0.28 25.37
C ARG A 3 -3.17 -1.56 24.54
N ARG A 4 -3.45 -2.69 25.19
CA ARG A 4 -3.60 -4.02 24.56
C ARG A 4 -4.88 -4.16 23.70
N LEU A 5 -5.92 -3.38 23.96
CA LEU A 5 -7.20 -3.44 23.25
C LEU A 5 -7.34 -2.38 22.14
N ALA A 6 -6.40 -1.44 22.04
CA ALA A 6 -6.40 -0.39 21.02
C ALA A 6 -6.39 -0.86 19.55
N PRO A 7 -5.92 -2.06 19.17
CA PRO A 7 -6.05 -2.52 17.79
C PRO A 7 -7.34 -3.30 17.53
N LEU A 8 -8.17 -3.60 18.55
CA LEU A 8 -9.34 -4.47 18.39
C LEU A 8 -10.31 -4.01 17.28
N PRO A 9 -10.62 -2.70 17.14
CA PRO A 9 -11.50 -2.24 16.06
C PRO A 9 -10.93 -2.47 14.65
N LEU A 10 -9.61 -2.67 14.51
CA LEU A 10 -9.00 -2.98 13.21
C LEU A 10 -9.37 -4.38 12.71
N LEU A 11 -9.87 -5.27 13.56
CA LEU A 11 -10.39 -6.58 13.15
C LEU A 11 -11.62 -6.47 12.24
N LEU A 12 -12.28 -5.31 12.20
CA LEU A 12 -13.36 -5.04 11.25
C LEU A 12 -12.87 -5.12 9.80
N ILE A 13 -11.61 -4.75 9.53
CA ILE A 13 -11.05 -4.71 8.17
C ILE A 13 -10.99 -6.10 7.54
N PRO A 14 -10.27 -7.09 8.11
CA PRO A 14 -10.25 -8.43 7.53
C PRO A 14 -11.63 -9.09 7.57
N LEU A 15 -12.48 -8.77 8.55
CA LEU A 15 -13.84 -9.30 8.61
C LEU A 15 -14.68 -8.84 7.41
N VAL A 16 -14.71 -7.53 7.13
CA VAL A 16 -15.43 -6.99 5.97
C VAL A 16 -14.93 -7.63 4.68
N TYR A 17 -13.61 -7.68 4.49
CA TYR A 17 -13.04 -8.27 3.28
C TYR A 17 -13.39 -9.76 3.16
N LEU A 18 -13.39 -10.54 4.25
CA LEU A 18 -13.79 -11.95 4.22
C LEU A 18 -15.27 -12.12 3.82
N LEU A 19 -16.14 -11.23 4.31
CA LEU A 19 -17.57 -11.25 4.00
C LEU A 19 -17.86 -10.90 2.52
N THR A 20 -17.00 -10.10 1.89
CA THR A 20 -17.15 -9.69 0.48
C THR A 20 -16.21 -10.41 -0.49
N LEU A 21 -15.36 -11.32 0.00
CA LEU A 21 -14.33 -12.01 -0.77
C LEU A 21 -14.97 -12.89 -1.85
N ALA A 22 -14.39 -12.90 -3.07
CA ALA A 22 -14.78 -13.85 -4.10
C ALA A 22 -14.65 -15.30 -3.61
N GLN A 23 -15.68 -16.13 -3.84
CA GLN A 23 -15.70 -17.54 -3.39
C GLN A 23 -15.13 -18.51 -4.43
N GLY A 24 -15.10 -18.10 -5.70
CA GLY A 24 -14.64 -18.88 -6.85
C GLY A 24 -13.66 -18.10 -7.72
N PRO A 25 -13.27 -18.64 -8.87
CA PRO A 25 -12.40 -17.95 -9.82
C PRO A 25 -13.03 -16.64 -10.29
N VAL A 26 -12.21 -15.59 -10.40
CA VAL A 26 -12.58 -14.30 -10.98
C VAL A 26 -11.88 -14.17 -12.34
N LEU A 27 -12.64 -13.84 -13.37
CA LEU A 27 -12.14 -13.79 -14.75
C LEU A 27 -10.98 -12.78 -14.91
N GLY A 28 -10.11 -13.03 -15.89
CA GLY A 28 -8.92 -12.23 -16.16
C GLY A 28 -7.72 -12.59 -15.27
N ASP A 29 -6.86 -11.62 -15.02
CA ASP A 29 -5.62 -11.73 -14.23
C ASP A 29 -5.76 -12.45 -12.88
N PRO A 30 -6.86 -12.30 -12.10
CA PRO A 30 -6.99 -13.01 -10.83
C PRO A 30 -6.93 -14.53 -10.97
N THR A 31 -7.46 -15.07 -12.08
CA THR A 31 -7.38 -16.50 -12.37
C THR A 31 -5.97 -16.90 -12.80
N GLU A 32 -5.28 -16.10 -13.63
CA GLU A 32 -3.88 -16.37 -13.99
C GLU A 32 -3.01 -16.46 -12.74
N TYR A 33 -3.04 -15.46 -11.85
CA TYR A 33 -2.20 -15.46 -10.64
C TYR A 33 -2.54 -16.62 -9.71
N THR A 34 -3.80 -17.04 -9.66
CA THR A 34 -4.23 -18.22 -8.90
C THR A 34 -3.57 -19.49 -9.44
N VAL A 35 -3.63 -19.71 -10.76
CA VAL A 35 -3.08 -20.90 -11.41
C VAL A 35 -1.55 -20.88 -11.38
N VAL A 36 -0.93 -19.75 -11.71
CA VAL A 36 0.53 -19.56 -11.65
C VAL A 36 1.06 -19.87 -10.25
N ALA A 37 0.42 -19.35 -9.20
CA ALA A 37 0.79 -19.72 -7.84
C ALA A 37 0.61 -21.23 -7.59
N HIS A 38 -0.51 -21.81 -8.03
CA HIS A 38 -0.83 -23.22 -7.81
C HIS A 38 0.20 -24.19 -8.42
N VAL A 39 0.61 -23.94 -9.66
CA VAL A 39 1.56 -24.79 -10.40
C VAL A 39 3.01 -24.34 -10.25
N LEU A 40 3.28 -23.30 -9.45
CA LEU A 40 4.57 -22.62 -9.38
C LEU A 40 5.07 -22.26 -10.79
N GLY A 41 4.25 -21.52 -11.55
CA GLY A 41 4.59 -20.99 -12.87
C GLY A 41 5.25 -19.61 -12.80
N ILE A 42 5.32 -18.93 -13.93
CA ILE A 42 5.78 -17.54 -14.03
C ILE A 42 4.67 -16.74 -14.74
N ALA A 43 4.16 -15.71 -14.05
CA ALA A 43 3.10 -14.86 -14.60
C ALA A 43 3.61 -13.94 -15.70
N HIS A 44 2.70 -13.28 -16.40
CA HIS A 44 3.04 -12.19 -17.31
C HIS A 44 3.95 -11.12 -16.65
N PRO A 45 4.77 -10.38 -17.44
CA PRO A 45 5.67 -9.35 -16.94
C PRO A 45 5.00 -8.36 -15.96
N PRO A 46 5.63 -8.03 -14.81
CA PRO A 46 7.01 -8.32 -14.41
C PRO A 46 7.22 -9.71 -13.74
N GLY A 47 6.22 -10.58 -13.79
CA GLY A 47 6.30 -11.98 -13.35
C GLY A 47 5.90 -12.26 -11.90
N TYR A 48 5.82 -11.22 -11.04
CA TYR A 48 5.24 -11.28 -9.69
C TYR A 48 5.72 -12.45 -8.79
N ALA A 49 7.02 -12.74 -8.79
CA ALA A 49 7.61 -13.89 -8.06
C ALA A 49 7.17 -13.98 -6.59
N PHE A 50 7.13 -12.85 -5.89
CA PHE A 50 6.67 -12.79 -4.51
C PHE A 50 5.23 -13.30 -4.35
N THR A 51 4.32 -12.89 -5.24
CA THR A 51 2.91 -13.33 -5.23
C THR A 51 2.78 -14.80 -5.56
N THR A 52 3.55 -15.30 -6.53
CA THR A 52 3.57 -16.72 -6.89
C THR A 52 3.96 -17.60 -5.69
N LEU A 53 5.07 -17.28 -5.04
CA LEU A 53 5.59 -18.07 -3.92
C LEU A 53 4.72 -17.96 -2.67
N THR A 54 4.28 -16.76 -2.31
CA THR A 54 3.40 -16.56 -1.14
C THR A 54 1.99 -17.10 -1.39
N GLY A 55 1.50 -17.01 -2.63
CA GLY A 55 0.26 -17.63 -3.06
C GLY A 55 0.31 -19.15 -2.94
N LYS A 56 1.38 -19.79 -3.44
CA LYS A 56 1.57 -21.24 -3.26
C LYS A 56 1.60 -21.62 -1.78
N LEU A 57 2.37 -20.89 -0.98
CA LEU A 57 2.45 -21.13 0.47
C LEU A 57 1.07 -21.04 1.12
N LEU A 58 0.30 -20.01 0.81
CA LEU A 58 -1.04 -19.81 1.38
C LEU A 58 -2.02 -20.91 0.95
N GLN A 59 -1.98 -21.34 -0.32
CA GLN A 59 -2.78 -22.45 -0.83
C GLN A 59 -2.46 -23.79 -0.15
N LEU A 60 -1.21 -23.99 0.28
CA LEU A 60 -0.77 -25.17 1.05
C LEU A 60 -1.17 -25.09 2.52
N LEU A 61 -1.01 -23.93 3.16
CA LEU A 61 -1.29 -23.74 4.59
C LEU A 61 -2.79 -23.71 4.92
N VAL A 62 -3.63 -23.33 3.97
CA VAL A 62 -5.09 -23.31 4.12
C VAL A 62 -5.68 -24.53 3.40
N PRO A 63 -6.01 -25.64 4.10
CA PRO A 63 -6.38 -26.89 3.46
C PRO A 63 -7.85 -26.96 2.99
N PHE A 64 -8.62 -25.88 3.15
CA PHE A 64 -10.06 -25.82 2.85
C PHE A 64 -10.39 -24.67 1.90
N GLY A 65 -11.62 -24.69 1.36
CA GLY A 65 -12.06 -23.75 0.33
C GLY A 65 -11.43 -23.99 -1.04
N ALA A 66 -11.94 -23.32 -2.07
CA ALA A 66 -11.41 -23.39 -3.42
C ALA A 66 -9.99 -22.80 -3.50
N ILE A 67 -9.19 -23.28 -4.46
CA ILE A 67 -7.82 -22.78 -4.68
C ILE A 67 -7.81 -21.26 -4.95
N SER A 68 -8.78 -20.77 -5.74
CA SER A 68 -8.98 -19.34 -5.99
C SER A 68 -9.28 -18.56 -4.71
N TRP A 69 -10.19 -19.05 -3.87
CA TRP A 69 -10.51 -18.44 -2.58
C TRP A 69 -9.27 -18.30 -1.68
N ARG A 70 -8.44 -19.36 -1.60
CA ARG A 70 -7.18 -19.32 -0.85
C ARG A 70 -6.22 -18.28 -1.40
N MET A 71 -6.19 -18.08 -2.72
CA MET A 71 -5.39 -17.02 -3.35
C MET A 71 -5.94 -15.63 -3.04
N HIS A 72 -7.26 -15.45 -3.04
CA HIS A 72 -7.90 -14.17 -2.74
C HIS A 72 -7.61 -13.70 -1.30
N LEU A 73 -7.42 -14.63 -0.36
CA LEU A 73 -6.97 -14.30 1.00
C LEU A 73 -5.66 -13.52 1.03
N LEU A 74 -4.73 -13.75 0.07
CA LEU A 74 -3.45 -13.05 0.04
C LEU A 74 -3.64 -11.53 -0.14
N ALA A 75 -4.55 -11.14 -1.05
CA ALA A 75 -4.88 -9.73 -1.30
C ALA A 75 -5.50 -9.07 -0.05
N LEU A 76 -6.45 -9.76 0.57
CA LEU A 76 -7.08 -9.34 1.83
C LEU A 76 -6.04 -9.13 2.94
N LEU A 77 -5.13 -10.08 3.12
CA LEU A 77 -4.08 -10.01 4.14
C LEU A 77 -3.12 -8.86 3.87
N ALA A 78 -2.76 -8.61 2.60
CA ALA A 78 -1.90 -7.50 2.21
C ALA A 78 -2.52 -6.13 2.52
N THR A 79 -3.82 -5.93 2.26
CA THR A 79 -4.50 -4.68 2.63
C THR A 79 -4.70 -4.54 4.11
N THR A 80 -5.04 -5.64 4.80
CA THR A 80 -5.12 -5.65 6.26
C THR A 80 -3.80 -5.19 6.86
N ALA A 81 -2.67 -5.77 6.44
CA ALA A 81 -1.33 -5.35 6.87
C ALA A 81 -1.06 -3.88 6.53
N SER A 82 -1.46 -3.41 5.34
CA SER A 82 -1.35 -1.99 4.94
C SER A 82 -2.06 -1.05 5.93
N ALA A 83 -3.26 -1.41 6.36
CA ALA A 83 -4.04 -0.62 7.31
C ALA A 83 -3.39 -0.61 8.71
N PHE A 84 -2.82 -1.74 9.16
CA PHE A 84 -2.02 -1.79 10.38
C PHE A 84 -0.76 -0.92 10.30
N PHE A 85 -0.08 -0.89 9.15
CA PHE A 85 1.05 0.01 8.92
C PHE A 85 0.60 1.48 8.93
N ALA A 86 -0.54 1.81 8.35
CA ALA A 86 -1.08 3.17 8.38
C ALA A 86 -1.45 3.61 9.80
N PHE A 87 -2.16 2.76 10.55
CA PHE A 87 -2.45 2.96 11.97
C PHE A 87 -1.14 3.18 12.74
N GLY A 88 -0.18 2.25 12.62
CA GLY A 88 1.12 2.33 13.27
C GLY A 88 1.88 3.62 12.92
N THR A 89 1.83 4.06 11.67
CA THR A 89 2.49 5.28 11.20
C THR A 89 1.95 6.51 11.94
N VAL A 90 0.63 6.70 11.96
CA VAL A 90 0.00 7.81 12.68
C VAL A 90 0.37 7.76 14.17
N ARG A 91 0.36 6.57 14.78
CA ARG A 91 0.68 6.39 16.20
C ARG A 91 2.14 6.74 16.52
N ARG A 92 3.09 6.36 15.66
CA ARG A 92 4.51 6.71 15.84
C ARG A 92 4.76 8.20 15.64
N VAL A 93 4.16 8.80 14.62
CA VAL A 93 4.33 10.23 14.33
C VAL A 93 3.71 11.09 15.44
N THR A 94 2.46 10.79 15.82
CA THR A 94 1.75 11.57 16.85
C THR A 94 2.31 11.38 18.26
N GLY A 95 2.83 10.18 18.57
CA GLY A 95 3.50 9.91 19.85
C GLY A 95 4.78 10.74 20.07
N ARG A 96 5.34 11.33 19.01
CA ARG A 96 6.46 12.27 19.12
C ARG A 96 6.03 13.65 19.61
N TYR A 97 4.76 14.02 19.42
CA TYR A 97 4.24 15.35 19.77
C TYR A 97 3.61 15.40 21.17
N GLY A 98 3.49 14.27 21.85
CA GLY A 98 2.91 14.20 23.17
C GLY A 98 2.48 12.79 23.57
N PRO A 99 1.94 12.63 24.79
CA PRO A 99 1.48 11.35 25.26
C PRO A 99 0.33 10.83 24.41
N ASP A 100 0.30 9.51 24.33
CA ASP A 100 -0.79 8.76 23.73
C ASP A 100 -2.15 9.17 24.33
N ASN A 101 -3.04 9.66 23.47
CA ASN A 101 -4.36 10.15 23.85
C ASN A 101 -5.43 9.73 22.83
N TRP A 102 -6.69 10.01 23.16
CA TRP A 102 -7.84 9.67 22.32
C TRP A 102 -7.75 10.26 20.91
N LEU A 103 -7.18 11.47 20.75
CA LEU A 103 -7.06 12.15 19.44
C LEU A 103 -6.04 11.45 18.55
N SER A 104 -4.87 11.08 19.09
CA SER A 104 -3.87 10.26 18.37
C SER A 104 -4.47 8.93 17.92
N LEU A 105 -5.28 8.31 18.78
CA LEU A 105 -5.91 7.04 18.44
C LEU A 105 -7.01 7.20 17.38
N LEU A 106 -7.86 8.21 17.52
CA LEU A 106 -8.90 8.53 16.55
C LEU A 106 -8.31 8.80 15.16
N ALA A 107 -7.23 9.60 15.10
CA ALA A 107 -6.47 9.86 13.89
C ALA A 107 -5.93 8.57 13.26
N ALA A 108 -5.44 7.63 14.07
CA ALA A 108 -4.90 6.37 13.58
C ALA A 108 -6.00 5.44 13.05
N TYR A 109 -7.17 5.38 13.69
CA TYR A 109 -8.33 4.67 13.15
C TYR A 109 -8.83 5.30 11.86
N LEU A 110 -8.90 6.64 11.79
CA LEU A 110 -9.30 7.33 10.57
C LEU A 110 -8.37 6.97 9.41
N ALA A 111 -7.05 6.98 9.62
CA ALA A 111 -6.08 6.57 8.60
C ALA A 111 -6.31 5.13 8.13
N ALA A 112 -6.44 4.19 9.07
CA ALA A 112 -6.61 2.78 8.75
C ALA A 112 -7.91 2.49 8.00
N PHE A 113 -9.04 3.03 8.47
CA PHE A 113 -10.35 2.79 7.87
C PHE A 113 -10.55 3.56 6.57
N SER A 114 -10.07 4.81 6.46
CA SER A 114 -10.14 5.55 5.19
C SER A 114 -9.35 4.83 4.11
N LEU A 115 -8.16 4.33 4.44
CA LEU A 115 -7.38 3.53 3.52
C LEU A 115 -8.10 2.23 3.15
N ALA A 116 -8.53 1.45 4.13
CA ALA A 116 -9.09 0.11 3.89
C ALA A 116 -10.43 0.14 3.12
N PHE A 117 -11.28 1.12 3.42
CA PHE A 117 -12.65 1.15 2.88
C PHE A 117 -12.82 2.10 1.69
N ALA A 118 -11.72 2.64 1.16
CA ALA A 118 -11.76 3.31 -0.13
C ALA A 118 -12.19 2.31 -1.23
N PRO A 119 -13.18 2.63 -2.08
CA PRO A 119 -13.75 1.73 -3.07
C PRO A 119 -12.76 0.92 -3.90
N ASP A 120 -11.76 1.58 -4.48
CA ASP A 120 -10.75 0.94 -5.33
C ASP A 120 -9.84 0.00 -4.54
N ILE A 121 -9.43 0.41 -3.34
CA ILE A 121 -8.64 -0.43 -2.43
C ILE A 121 -9.45 -1.66 -2.02
N TRP A 122 -10.73 -1.49 -1.68
CA TRP A 122 -11.61 -2.59 -1.30
C TRP A 122 -11.80 -3.58 -2.45
N GLN A 123 -12.16 -3.10 -3.65
CA GLN A 123 -12.33 -3.94 -4.84
C GLN A 123 -11.08 -4.79 -5.13
N HIS A 124 -9.89 -4.20 -5.03
CA HIS A 124 -8.62 -4.91 -5.24
C HIS A 124 -8.17 -5.77 -4.05
N SER A 125 -8.91 -5.77 -2.93
CA SER A 125 -8.62 -6.60 -1.74
C SER A 125 -9.44 -7.88 -1.66
N ILE A 126 -10.41 -8.06 -2.57
CA ILE A 126 -11.40 -9.15 -2.50
C ILE A 126 -11.29 -10.18 -3.65
N HIS A 127 -10.19 -10.12 -4.40
CA HIS A 127 -9.80 -11.11 -5.40
C HIS A 127 -8.26 -11.15 -5.50
N ALA A 128 -7.71 -12.09 -6.25
CA ALA A 128 -6.27 -12.28 -6.37
C ALA A 128 -5.70 -11.13 -7.19
N ASN A 129 -5.03 -10.18 -6.52
CA ASN A 129 -4.54 -8.99 -7.17
C ASN A 129 -3.15 -8.61 -6.63
N PRO A 130 -2.09 -8.64 -7.44
CA PRO A 130 -0.76 -8.31 -6.96
C PRO A 130 -0.55 -6.80 -6.77
N HIS A 131 -1.33 -5.92 -7.40
CA HIS A 131 -1.17 -4.48 -7.22
C HIS A 131 -1.45 -4.04 -5.78
N ILE A 132 -2.36 -4.74 -5.08
CA ILE A 132 -2.64 -4.45 -3.67
C ILE A 132 -1.46 -4.81 -2.75
N ILE A 133 -0.67 -5.82 -3.13
CA ILE A 133 0.58 -6.23 -2.48
C ILE A 133 1.67 -5.19 -2.75
N THR A 134 1.77 -4.67 -3.98
CA THR A 134 2.66 -3.54 -4.31
C THR A 134 2.38 -2.35 -3.41
N ALA A 135 1.10 -2.02 -3.25
CA ALA A 135 0.65 -0.92 -2.40
C ALA A 135 0.87 -1.22 -0.89
N ALA A 136 0.90 -2.49 -0.49
CA ALA A 136 1.25 -2.89 0.88
C ALA A 136 2.74 -2.68 1.20
N PHE A 137 3.64 -2.99 0.27
CA PHE A 137 5.06 -2.67 0.42
C PHE A 137 5.32 -1.16 0.54
N LEU A 138 4.59 -0.33 -0.22
CA LEU A 138 4.65 1.12 -0.05
C LEU A 138 4.27 1.55 1.37
N MET A 139 3.17 1.03 1.91
CA MET A 139 2.73 1.34 3.28
C MET A 139 3.69 0.81 4.35
N ALA A 140 4.27 -0.36 4.16
CA ALA A 140 5.32 -0.89 5.03
C ALA A 140 6.55 0.04 5.04
N ASN A 141 7.01 0.48 3.87
CA ASN A 141 8.16 1.37 3.74
C ASN A 141 7.89 2.74 4.40
N VAL A 142 6.70 3.30 4.17
CA VAL A 142 6.25 4.54 4.81
C VAL A 142 6.22 4.40 6.33
N TYR A 143 5.73 3.27 6.86
CA TYR A 143 5.73 2.99 8.29
C TYR A 143 7.13 2.88 8.88
N PHE A 144 8.00 2.06 8.29
CA PHE A 144 9.35 1.83 8.79
C PHE A 144 10.19 3.12 8.76
N LEU A 145 10.08 3.93 7.70
CA LEU A 145 10.80 5.19 7.65
C LEU A 145 10.21 6.28 8.55
N SER A 146 8.88 6.30 8.74
CA SER A 146 8.26 7.19 9.74
C SER A 146 8.69 6.83 11.16
N ARG A 147 8.84 5.52 11.44
CA ARG A 147 9.38 5.01 12.72
C ARG A 147 10.85 5.38 12.89
N TYR A 148 11.67 5.23 11.86
CA TYR A 148 13.08 5.63 11.85
C TYR A 148 13.22 7.15 12.11
N TRP A 149 12.46 7.98 11.39
CA TRP A 149 12.39 9.42 11.62
C TRP A 149 11.94 9.76 13.06
N ALA A 150 10.90 9.09 13.55
CA ALA A 150 10.36 9.33 14.89
C ALA A 150 11.36 8.97 16.01
N SER A 151 12.39 8.19 15.71
CA SER A 151 13.50 7.84 16.60
C SER A 151 14.76 8.70 16.40
N ASP A 152 14.70 9.77 15.59
CA ASP A 152 15.86 10.55 15.17
C ASP A 152 16.99 9.70 14.56
N GLY A 153 16.60 8.66 13.82
CA GLY A 153 17.53 7.77 13.13
C GLY A 153 18.25 6.76 14.03
N THR A 154 17.78 6.55 15.27
CA THR A 154 18.37 5.60 16.22
C THR A 154 17.79 4.18 16.09
N ASP A 155 16.56 4.04 15.58
CA ASP A 155 15.89 2.74 15.39
C ASP A 155 16.43 2.00 14.16
N LYS A 156 17.57 1.33 14.35
CA LYS A 156 18.21 0.50 13.31
C LYS A 156 17.29 -0.62 12.83
N GLY A 157 16.46 -1.19 13.72
CA GLY A 157 15.54 -2.26 13.35
C GLY A 157 14.51 -1.79 12.31
N ALA A 158 13.99 -0.58 12.46
CA ALA A 158 13.10 0.02 11.47
C ALA A 158 13.80 0.24 10.12
N LEU A 159 15.05 0.72 10.13
CA LEU A 159 15.83 0.92 8.91
C LEU A 159 16.12 -0.40 8.16
N LEU A 160 16.50 -1.45 8.89
CA LEU A 160 16.76 -2.77 8.29
C LEU A 160 15.48 -3.45 7.78
N ALA A 161 14.37 -3.30 8.51
CA ALA A 161 13.06 -3.77 8.06
C ALA A 161 12.59 -3.03 6.79
N PHE A 162 12.86 -1.72 6.70
CA PHE A 162 12.67 -0.97 5.45
C PHE A 162 13.51 -1.55 4.31
N CYS A 163 14.81 -1.82 4.51
CA CYS A 163 15.66 -2.36 3.44
C CYS A 163 15.17 -3.73 2.95
N LEU A 164 14.76 -4.62 3.86
CA LEU A 164 14.15 -5.90 3.50
C LEU A 164 12.85 -5.72 2.70
N SER A 165 11.94 -4.87 3.20
CA SER A 165 10.66 -4.56 2.55
C SER A 165 10.84 -3.90 1.19
N ALA A 166 11.82 -3.02 1.03
CA ALA A 166 12.17 -2.37 -0.22
C ALA A 166 12.72 -3.39 -1.24
N GLY A 167 13.58 -4.31 -0.81
CA GLY A 167 14.06 -5.42 -1.66
C GLY A 167 12.91 -6.30 -2.14
N LEU A 168 12.06 -6.77 -1.22
CA LEU A 168 10.87 -7.57 -1.55
C LEU A 168 9.92 -6.83 -2.50
N GLY A 169 9.67 -5.54 -2.24
CA GLY A 169 8.81 -4.70 -3.07
C GLY A 169 9.29 -4.59 -4.51
N VAL A 170 10.60 -4.43 -4.71
CA VAL A 170 11.20 -4.40 -6.07
C VAL A 170 11.06 -5.75 -6.75
N THR A 171 11.22 -6.86 -6.01
CA THR A 171 11.02 -8.19 -6.63
C THR A 171 9.59 -8.47 -7.04
N HIS A 172 8.64 -7.85 -6.35
CA HIS A 172 7.23 -8.00 -6.61
C HIS A 172 6.78 -7.14 -7.78
N HIS A 173 7.13 -5.85 -7.81
CA HIS A 173 6.79 -4.96 -8.91
C HIS A 173 7.74 -3.74 -9.04
N PRO A 174 8.25 -3.42 -10.26
CA PRO A 174 9.18 -2.30 -10.49
C PRO A 174 8.67 -0.91 -10.06
N LEU A 175 7.34 -0.69 -10.08
CA LEU A 175 6.71 0.55 -9.60
C LEU A 175 7.23 1.00 -8.22
N THR A 176 7.61 0.06 -7.35
CA THR A 176 8.10 0.39 -6.01
C THR A 176 9.40 1.22 -6.01
N VAL A 177 10.18 1.18 -7.10
CA VAL A 177 11.42 1.95 -7.28
C VAL A 177 11.16 3.45 -7.26
N PHE A 178 10.00 3.92 -7.70
CA PHE A 178 9.67 5.35 -7.74
C PHE A 178 9.55 6.00 -6.35
N GLY A 179 9.49 5.20 -5.27
CA GLY A 179 9.60 5.70 -3.90
C GLY A 179 11.02 5.98 -3.42
N PHE A 180 12.06 5.41 -4.06
CA PHE A 180 13.44 5.44 -3.57
C PHE A 180 14.02 6.85 -3.43
N PRO A 181 13.76 7.83 -4.32
CA PRO A 181 14.23 9.19 -4.12
C PRO A 181 13.74 9.79 -2.79
N ALA A 182 12.46 9.57 -2.44
CA ALA A 182 11.89 10.03 -1.18
C ALA A 182 12.50 9.28 0.02
N TYR A 183 12.71 7.96 -0.11
CA TYR A 183 13.31 7.13 0.94
C TYR A 183 14.74 7.54 1.25
N ALA A 184 15.58 7.66 0.22
CA ALA A 184 16.98 8.04 0.34
C ALA A 184 17.12 9.43 0.94
N LEU A 185 16.31 10.39 0.47
CA LEU A 185 16.32 11.75 1.00
C LEU A 185 15.97 11.76 2.49
N LEU A 186 14.91 11.08 2.92
CA LEU A 186 14.56 11.03 4.34
C LEU A 186 15.67 10.41 5.20
N ILE A 187 16.27 9.30 4.75
CA ILE A 187 17.37 8.64 5.46
C ILE A 187 18.55 9.60 5.64
N LEU A 188 18.98 10.26 4.57
CA LEU A 188 20.09 11.20 4.57
C LEU A 188 19.79 12.46 5.40
N LEU A 189 18.57 13.01 5.29
CA LEU A 189 18.17 14.18 6.09
C LEU A 189 18.03 13.84 7.58
N THR A 190 17.66 12.62 7.92
CA THR A 190 17.55 12.17 9.31
C THR A 190 18.92 11.87 9.91
N ARG A 191 19.81 11.24 9.14
CA ARG A 191 21.16 10.85 9.60
C ARG A 191 22.22 11.12 8.51
N PRO A 192 22.70 12.37 8.36
CA PRO A 192 23.61 12.74 7.28
C PRO A 192 24.97 12.03 7.32
N THR A 193 25.36 11.43 8.44
CA THR A 193 26.62 10.70 8.60
C THR A 193 26.55 9.24 8.19
N ILE A 194 25.36 8.73 7.83
CA ILE A 194 25.13 7.30 7.58
C ILE A 194 26.03 6.71 6.48
N TRP A 195 26.40 7.51 5.48
CA TRP A 195 27.31 7.11 4.39
C TRP A 195 28.72 6.75 4.87
N ARG A 196 29.12 7.17 6.08
CA ARG A 196 30.39 6.81 6.71
C ARG A 196 30.30 5.56 7.57
N GLU A 197 29.09 5.06 7.82
CA GLU A 197 28.83 3.93 8.71
C GLU A 197 28.79 2.60 7.95
N TRP A 198 29.96 2.13 7.49
CA TRP A 198 30.04 0.96 6.62
C TRP A 198 29.34 -0.30 7.17
N ARG A 199 29.32 -0.51 8.50
CA ARG A 199 28.59 -1.63 9.12
C ARG A 199 27.08 -1.51 8.97
N THR A 200 26.55 -0.29 9.13
CA THR A 200 25.14 0.02 8.92
C THR A 200 24.78 -0.17 7.45
N LEU A 201 25.61 0.36 6.54
CA LEU A 201 25.42 0.20 5.10
C LEU A 201 25.47 -1.27 4.67
N LEU A 202 26.42 -2.05 5.18
CA LEU A 202 26.53 -3.48 4.89
C LEU A 202 25.27 -4.23 5.35
N ALA A 203 24.75 -3.91 6.54
CA ALA A 203 23.51 -4.50 7.03
C ALA A 203 22.29 -4.10 6.17
N MET A 204 22.22 -2.83 5.74
CA MET A 204 21.17 -2.35 4.83
C MET A 204 21.21 -3.10 3.49
N VAL A 205 22.40 -3.21 2.90
CA VAL A 205 22.62 -3.96 1.65
C VAL A 205 22.27 -5.43 1.84
N GLY A 206 22.71 -6.06 2.94
CA GLY A 206 22.37 -7.45 3.26
C GLY A 206 20.86 -7.69 3.36
N CYS A 207 20.13 -6.82 4.05
CA CYS A 207 18.66 -6.91 4.13
C CYS A 207 17.98 -6.67 2.78
N ALA A 208 18.45 -5.71 1.98
CA ALA A 208 17.91 -5.46 0.64
C ALA A 208 18.16 -6.65 -0.30
N LEU A 209 19.36 -7.23 -0.28
CA LEU A 209 19.72 -8.42 -1.05
C LEU A 209 18.92 -9.64 -0.61
N LEU A 210 18.63 -9.79 0.68
CA LEU A 210 17.77 -10.85 1.18
C LEU A 210 16.35 -10.74 0.60
N GLY A 211 15.81 -9.52 0.48
CA GLY A 211 14.54 -9.29 -0.21
C GLY A 211 14.63 -9.58 -1.70
N LEU A 212 15.71 -9.12 -2.35
CA LEU A 212 15.97 -9.36 -3.78
C LEU A 212 16.18 -10.83 -4.14
N ALA A 213 16.58 -11.67 -3.19
CA ALA A 213 16.79 -13.10 -3.39
C ALA A 213 15.53 -13.83 -3.89
N VAL A 214 14.32 -13.27 -3.70
CA VAL A 214 13.08 -13.80 -4.27
C VAL A 214 13.13 -13.88 -5.80
N TRP A 215 13.86 -12.98 -6.47
CA TRP A 215 14.03 -13.05 -7.94
C TRP A 215 14.84 -14.26 -8.41
N LEU A 216 15.60 -14.93 -7.54
CA LEU A 216 16.27 -16.19 -7.88
C LEU A 216 15.27 -17.28 -8.28
N TYR A 217 13.99 -17.12 -7.92
CA TYR A 217 12.90 -17.96 -8.41
C TYR A 217 12.92 -18.09 -9.94
N PHE A 218 13.13 -16.99 -10.68
CA PHE A 218 13.03 -17.02 -12.14
C PHE A 218 14.17 -17.82 -12.82
N PRO A 219 15.47 -17.54 -12.60
CA PRO A 219 16.53 -18.31 -13.23
C PRO A 219 16.58 -19.78 -12.77
N ILE A 220 16.00 -20.11 -11.60
CA ILE A 220 15.86 -21.49 -11.14
C ILE A 220 14.67 -22.17 -11.82
N ARG A 221 13.49 -21.51 -11.84
CA ARG A 221 12.23 -22.12 -12.27
C ARG A 221 12.05 -22.14 -13.79
N SER A 222 12.44 -21.07 -14.47
CA SER A 222 12.28 -20.91 -15.92
C SER A 222 12.89 -22.06 -16.75
N PRO A 223 14.14 -22.53 -16.50
CA PRO A 223 14.72 -23.64 -17.27
C PRO A 223 14.12 -25.01 -16.91
N MET A 224 13.28 -25.10 -15.88
CA MET A 224 12.50 -26.31 -15.56
C MET A 224 11.17 -26.35 -16.34
N GLU A 225 10.99 -25.49 -17.33
CA GLU A 225 9.85 -25.44 -18.25
C GLU A 225 8.50 -25.54 -17.51
N PRO A 226 8.15 -24.56 -16.66
CA PRO A 226 6.85 -24.54 -15.99
C PRO A 226 5.71 -24.58 -17.01
N VAL A 227 4.60 -25.21 -16.64
CA VAL A 227 3.37 -25.27 -17.46
C VAL A 227 2.93 -23.88 -17.93
N LEU A 228 3.13 -22.86 -17.10
CA LEU A 228 2.89 -21.45 -17.44
C LEU A 228 4.16 -20.63 -17.23
N GLY A 229 4.56 -19.90 -18.27
CA GLY A 229 5.64 -18.91 -18.22
C GLY A 229 6.80 -19.18 -19.18
N PRO A 230 7.71 -18.20 -19.36
CA PRO A 230 8.83 -18.33 -20.29
C PRO A 230 9.91 -19.28 -19.76
N ALA A 231 10.61 -19.97 -20.68
CA ALA A 231 11.78 -20.81 -20.41
C ALA A 231 13.13 -20.09 -20.58
N THR A 232 13.12 -18.77 -20.81
CA THR A 232 14.29 -17.97 -21.23
C THR A 232 14.95 -17.16 -20.12
N MET A 233 14.43 -17.19 -18.88
CA MET A 233 14.93 -16.36 -17.77
C MET A 233 16.15 -16.95 -17.06
N ASN A 234 16.77 -17.99 -17.64
CA ASN A 234 18.09 -18.51 -17.22
C ASN A 234 19.26 -17.68 -17.78
N THR A 235 18.99 -16.67 -18.61
CA THR A 235 19.98 -15.69 -19.09
C THR A 235 19.71 -14.31 -18.51
N LEU A 236 20.73 -13.45 -18.42
CA LEU A 236 20.57 -12.07 -17.94
C LEU A 236 19.59 -11.27 -18.81
N ASN A 237 19.67 -11.41 -20.13
CA ASN A 237 18.77 -10.70 -21.05
C ASN A 237 17.34 -11.18 -20.87
N GLY A 238 17.07 -12.49 -20.92
CA GLY A 238 15.71 -13.01 -20.72
C GLY A 238 15.12 -12.65 -19.35
N PHE A 239 15.94 -12.65 -18.29
CA PHE A 239 15.53 -12.17 -16.97
C PHE A 239 15.15 -10.68 -16.98
N LEU A 240 16.02 -9.81 -17.52
CA LEU A 240 15.79 -8.37 -17.55
C LEU A 240 14.63 -7.99 -18.46
N ASP A 241 14.46 -8.67 -19.59
CA ASP A 241 13.38 -8.41 -20.54
C ASP A 241 12.00 -8.67 -19.90
N HIS A 242 11.89 -9.72 -19.09
CA HIS A 242 10.65 -10.05 -18.37
C HIS A 242 10.42 -9.14 -17.15
N VAL A 243 11.42 -8.99 -16.28
CA VAL A 243 11.26 -8.24 -15.01
C VAL A 243 11.08 -6.74 -15.24
N LEU A 244 11.73 -6.19 -16.26
CA LEU A 244 11.55 -4.77 -16.65
C LEU A 244 10.41 -4.58 -17.65
N ALA A 245 9.72 -5.66 -18.03
CA ALA A 245 8.65 -5.64 -19.02
C ALA A 245 9.04 -4.92 -20.33
N ARG A 246 10.26 -5.16 -20.83
CA ARG A 246 10.81 -4.45 -22.01
C ARG A 246 9.98 -4.69 -23.28
N GLY A 247 9.30 -5.82 -23.38
CA GLY A 247 8.37 -6.13 -24.48
C GLY A 247 7.01 -5.41 -24.40
N LEU A 248 6.71 -4.73 -23.29
CA LEU A 248 5.49 -3.92 -23.10
C LEU A 248 5.79 -2.42 -23.20
N SER A 249 6.86 -2.05 -23.91
CA SER A 249 7.33 -0.66 -24.01
C SER A 249 6.31 0.31 -24.60
N ASP A 250 5.33 -0.17 -25.39
CA ASP A 250 4.24 0.65 -25.92
C ASP A 250 3.29 1.18 -24.82
N SER A 251 3.39 0.62 -23.61
CA SER A 251 2.64 1.04 -22.42
C SER A 251 3.41 2.03 -21.51
N LEU A 252 4.67 2.33 -21.84
CA LEU A 252 5.53 3.27 -21.10
C LEU A 252 5.11 4.73 -21.29
N PRO A 253 5.64 5.69 -20.48
CA PRO A 253 5.16 7.06 -20.43
C PRO A 253 5.04 7.73 -21.80
N TYR A 254 3.82 8.12 -22.16
CA TYR A 254 3.51 8.63 -23.50
C TYR A 254 2.79 9.99 -23.48
N PHE A 255 2.23 10.40 -22.33
CA PHE A 255 1.52 11.68 -22.25
C PHE A 255 2.49 12.86 -22.25
N THR A 256 2.20 13.83 -23.12
CA THR A 256 2.91 15.09 -23.25
C THR A 256 2.64 16.02 -22.07
N LEU A 257 3.40 17.13 -21.97
CA LEU A 257 3.14 18.18 -20.98
C LEU A 257 1.77 18.85 -21.16
N ALA A 258 1.24 18.89 -22.39
CA ALA A 258 -0.05 19.49 -22.69
C ALA A 258 -1.22 18.71 -22.08
N GLU A 259 -1.11 17.38 -22.01
CA GLU A 259 -2.17 16.49 -21.52
C GLU A 259 -2.22 16.42 -19.98
N GLN A 260 -1.20 16.93 -19.28
CA GLN A 260 -1.09 16.81 -17.82
C GLN A 260 -2.27 17.45 -17.06
N TRP A 261 -2.90 18.47 -17.63
CA TRP A 261 -4.10 19.08 -17.04
C TRP A 261 -5.30 18.12 -17.03
N ASP A 262 -5.53 17.41 -18.14
CA ASP A 262 -6.60 16.43 -18.22
C ASP A 262 -6.30 15.22 -17.34
N ARG A 263 -5.03 14.81 -17.30
CA ARG A 263 -4.57 13.78 -16.37
C ARG A 263 -4.80 14.14 -14.90
N LEU A 264 -4.55 15.40 -14.52
CA LEU A 264 -4.86 15.89 -13.17
C LEU A 264 -6.36 15.88 -12.89
N ARG A 265 -7.21 16.20 -13.87
CA ARG A 265 -8.68 16.11 -13.74
C ARG A 265 -9.15 14.66 -13.56
N VAL A 266 -8.58 13.73 -14.32
CA VAL A 266 -8.84 12.29 -14.15
C VAL A 266 -8.47 11.86 -12.75
N PHE A 267 -7.26 12.19 -12.28
CA PHE A 267 -6.84 11.87 -10.92
C PHE A 267 -7.76 12.48 -9.87
N ALA A 268 -8.15 13.75 -9.99
CA ALA A 268 -9.06 14.40 -9.06
C ALA A 268 -10.44 13.71 -9.03
N THR A 269 -10.91 13.22 -10.17
CA THR A 269 -12.17 12.46 -10.28
C THR A 269 -12.06 11.11 -9.57
N LEU A 270 -10.99 10.36 -9.85
CA LEU A 270 -10.72 9.08 -9.18
C LEU A 270 -10.51 9.27 -7.67
N LEU A 271 -9.83 10.34 -7.25
CA LEU A 271 -9.63 10.66 -5.85
C LEU A 271 -10.94 10.96 -5.12
N ARG A 272 -11.89 11.64 -5.78
CA ARG A 272 -13.24 11.90 -5.22
C ARG A 272 -14.12 10.65 -5.15
N LEU A 273 -13.88 9.68 -6.03
CA LEU A 273 -14.47 8.35 -5.90
C LEU A 273 -13.95 7.65 -4.62
N GLN A 274 -12.64 7.81 -4.34
CA GLN A 274 -12.01 7.22 -3.17
C GLN A 274 -12.36 7.90 -1.86
N TYR A 275 -12.46 9.23 -1.84
CA TYR A 275 -12.55 10.01 -0.61
C TYR A 275 -13.54 11.17 -0.74
N PRO A 276 -14.46 11.37 0.22
CA PRO A 276 -15.26 12.57 0.27
C PRO A 276 -14.36 13.79 0.54
N LEU A 277 -14.80 14.97 0.07
CA LEU A 277 -14.02 16.20 0.13
C LEU A 277 -13.42 16.52 1.53
N PRO A 278 -14.14 16.33 2.66
CA PRO A 278 -13.56 16.57 3.97
C PRO A 278 -12.31 15.72 4.27
N LEU A 279 -12.24 14.46 3.82
CA LEU A 279 -11.06 13.62 4.00
C LEU A 279 -9.89 14.07 3.13
N ILE A 280 -10.17 14.54 1.91
CA ILE A 280 -9.15 15.12 1.03
C ILE A 280 -8.56 16.39 1.66
N LEU A 281 -9.40 17.27 2.22
CA LEU A 281 -8.94 18.46 2.94
C LEU A 281 -8.12 18.10 4.18
N LEU A 282 -8.54 17.08 4.94
CA LEU A 282 -7.72 16.55 6.02
C LEU A 282 -6.38 16.01 5.52
N ALA A 283 -6.31 15.34 4.37
CA ALA A 283 -5.03 14.86 3.84
C ALA A 283 -4.05 16.00 3.53
N ILE A 284 -4.54 17.13 3.01
CA ILE A 284 -3.73 18.33 2.79
C ILE A 284 -3.21 18.89 4.13
N ILE A 285 -4.07 19.00 5.14
CA ILE A 285 -3.69 19.39 6.51
C ILE A 285 -2.66 18.40 7.09
N GLY A 286 -2.85 17.11 6.84
CA GLY A 286 -2.00 16.03 7.32
C GLY A 286 -0.60 16.08 6.75
N LEU A 287 -0.45 16.50 5.50
CA LEU A 287 0.87 16.72 4.89
C LEU A 287 1.67 17.78 5.64
N LEU A 288 1.01 18.84 6.11
CA LEU A 288 1.63 19.97 6.81
C LEU A 288 1.72 19.77 8.32
N THR A 289 0.97 18.82 8.87
CA THR A 289 0.88 18.59 10.32
C THR A 289 2.25 18.31 10.96
N PRO A 290 3.14 17.45 10.40
CA PRO A 290 4.45 17.23 10.99
C PRO A 290 5.30 18.49 11.12
N TYR A 291 5.33 19.30 10.05
CA TYR A 291 6.00 20.59 10.04
C TYR A 291 5.47 21.53 11.13
N TRP A 292 4.15 21.70 11.21
CA TRP A 292 3.54 22.62 12.18
C TRP A 292 3.77 22.20 13.62
N GLN A 293 3.66 20.90 13.94
CA GLN A 293 3.87 20.42 15.31
C GLN A 293 5.33 20.57 15.74
N CYS A 294 6.29 20.22 14.87
CA CYS A 294 7.70 20.40 15.20
C CYS A 294 8.10 21.89 15.25
N ARG A 295 7.50 22.75 14.41
CA ARG A 295 7.73 24.20 14.46
C ARG A 295 7.27 24.80 15.79
N GLN A 296 6.12 24.39 16.31
CA GLN A 296 5.65 24.81 17.64
C GLN A 296 6.59 24.37 18.76
N ALA A 297 7.29 23.24 18.58
CA ALA A 297 8.31 22.74 19.50
C ALA A 297 9.72 23.33 19.28
N GLY A 298 9.87 24.32 18.38
CA GLY A 298 11.14 25.01 18.12
C GLY A 298 12.03 24.41 17.02
N ASP A 299 11.61 23.33 16.35
CA ASP A 299 12.39 22.66 15.31
C ASP A 299 11.54 22.30 14.08
N GLY A 300 11.11 23.33 13.34
CA GLY A 300 10.27 23.13 12.15
C GLY A 300 10.95 22.27 11.07
N TRP A 301 12.28 22.33 10.95
CA TRP A 301 13.02 21.56 9.94
C TRP A 301 12.86 20.06 10.12
N ARG A 302 12.90 19.57 11.36
CA ARG A 302 12.68 18.14 11.64
C ARG A 302 11.32 17.65 11.14
N GLY A 303 10.26 18.44 11.34
CA GLY A 303 8.93 18.14 10.80
C GLY A 303 8.86 18.24 9.28
N ALA A 304 9.55 19.23 8.70
CA ALA A 304 9.63 19.41 7.25
C ALA A 304 10.23 18.19 6.53
N LYS A 305 11.22 17.50 7.14
CA LYS A 305 11.79 16.26 6.58
C LYS A 305 10.71 15.19 6.35
N LEU A 306 9.80 14.99 7.31
CA LEU A 306 8.74 13.99 7.19
C LEU A 306 7.64 14.44 6.21
N SER A 307 7.25 15.71 6.25
CA SER A 307 6.30 16.28 5.29
C SER A 307 6.82 16.16 3.85
N LEU A 308 8.09 16.47 3.63
CA LEU A 308 8.76 16.33 2.33
C LEU A 308 8.82 14.87 1.90
N PHE A 309 9.11 13.95 2.82
CA PHE A 309 9.08 12.52 2.56
C PHE A 309 7.70 12.08 2.04
N TYR A 310 6.61 12.43 2.71
CA TYR A 310 5.26 12.06 2.25
C TYR A 310 4.92 12.71 0.90
N ALA A 311 5.27 13.98 0.69
CA ALA A 311 5.04 14.67 -0.58
C ALA A 311 5.78 13.98 -1.73
N LEU A 312 7.08 13.70 -1.57
CA LEU A 312 7.89 13.07 -2.60
C LEU A 312 7.53 11.61 -2.83
N ALA A 313 7.14 10.87 -1.78
CA ALA A 313 6.60 9.53 -1.93
C ALA A 313 5.30 9.56 -2.73
N PHE A 314 4.38 10.49 -2.46
CA PHE A 314 3.18 10.66 -3.27
C PHE A 314 3.52 10.98 -4.73
N LEU A 315 4.34 12.03 -4.94
CA LEU A 315 4.67 12.54 -6.27
C LEU A 315 5.45 11.54 -7.12
N GLY A 316 6.39 10.78 -6.54
CA GLY A 316 7.17 9.79 -7.26
C GLY A 316 6.29 8.70 -7.87
N PHE A 317 5.37 8.13 -7.09
CA PHE A 317 4.43 7.14 -7.60
C PHE A 317 3.40 7.78 -8.54
N TYR A 318 2.81 8.91 -8.16
CA TYR A 318 1.80 9.57 -8.97
C TYR A 318 2.33 9.98 -10.35
N ALA A 319 3.48 10.63 -10.42
CA ALA A 319 4.06 11.12 -11.68
C ALA A 319 4.33 9.98 -12.67
N PHE A 320 4.81 8.83 -12.18
CA PHE A 320 4.97 7.66 -13.04
C PHE A 320 3.62 7.12 -13.50
N VAL A 321 2.70 6.81 -12.58
CA VAL A 321 1.42 6.17 -12.91
C VAL A 321 0.59 7.04 -13.86
N ILE A 322 0.55 8.35 -13.62
CA ILE A 322 -0.25 9.24 -14.44
C ILE A 322 0.33 9.43 -15.85
N SER A 323 1.62 9.14 -16.03
CA SER A 323 2.26 9.16 -17.35
C SER A 323 2.01 7.88 -18.17
N LEU A 324 1.57 6.79 -17.53
CA LEU A 324 1.31 5.51 -18.19
C LEU A 324 0.03 5.51 -19.02
N ARG A 325 0.11 4.91 -20.22
CA ARG A 325 -1.05 4.54 -21.04
C ARG A 325 -1.56 3.14 -20.66
N ALA A 326 -1.72 2.89 -19.36
CA ALA A 326 -2.21 1.61 -18.86
C ALA A 326 -3.75 1.56 -18.88
N GLN A 327 -4.30 0.42 -19.29
CA GLN A 327 -5.75 0.16 -19.24
C GLN A 327 -6.25 0.18 -17.78
N ASP A 328 -5.45 -0.33 -16.82
CA ASP A 328 -5.82 -0.45 -15.41
C ASP A 328 -5.19 0.59 -14.50
N ILE A 329 -5.32 1.88 -14.84
CA ILE A 329 -4.69 2.96 -14.07
C ILE A 329 -5.08 2.97 -12.58
N MET A 330 -6.28 2.52 -12.25
CA MET A 330 -6.78 2.45 -10.86
C MET A 330 -5.92 1.49 -10.01
N ALA A 331 -5.58 0.31 -10.54
CA ALA A 331 -4.72 -0.66 -9.86
C ALA A 331 -3.32 -0.09 -9.53
N TYR A 332 -2.79 0.79 -10.38
CA TYR A 332 -1.51 1.45 -10.15
C TYR A 332 -1.60 2.65 -9.18
N LEU A 333 -2.78 3.26 -9.01
CA LEU A 333 -3.02 4.38 -8.09
C LEU A 333 -3.30 3.96 -6.64
N LEU A 334 -3.41 2.66 -6.36
CA LEU A 334 -3.62 2.12 -5.01
C LEU A 334 -2.63 2.70 -3.99
N GLY A 335 -1.35 2.79 -4.34
CA GLY A 335 -0.31 3.35 -3.46
C GLY A 335 -0.56 4.82 -3.07
N PRO A 336 -0.66 5.74 -4.05
CA PRO A 336 -1.07 7.12 -3.82
C PRO A 336 -2.37 7.28 -3.01
N PHE A 337 -3.42 6.50 -3.31
CA PHE A 337 -4.67 6.56 -2.54
C PHE A 337 -4.46 6.16 -1.09
N LYS A 338 -3.74 5.05 -0.83
CA LYS A 338 -3.37 4.64 0.53
C LYS A 338 -2.67 5.78 1.31
N LEU A 339 -1.76 6.50 0.65
CA LEU A 339 -1.05 7.62 1.27
C LEU A 339 -1.97 8.82 1.59
N VAL A 340 -2.97 9.11 0.74
CA VAL A 340 -4.00 10.13 1.04
C VAL A 340 -4.80 9.73 2.28
N GLY A 341 -5.24 8.47 2.38
CA GLY A 341 -5.94 7.95 3.57
C GLY A 341 -5.10 8.09 4.85
N LEU A 342 -3.80 7.76 4.78
CA LEU A 342 -2.85 7.97 5.89
C LEU A 342 -2.79 9.45 6.30
N LEU A 343 -2.61 10.34 5.33
CA LEU A 343 -2.49 11.77 5.57
C LEU A 343 -3.80 12.34 6.16
N ALA A 344 -4.97 11.85 5.77
CA ALA A 344 -6.23 12.27 6.36
C ALA A 344 -6.26 12.03 7.89
N GLY A 345 -5.72 10.91 8.35
CA GLY A 345 -5.54 10.65 9.78
C GLY A 345 -4.61 11.66 10.47
N LEU A 346 -3.44 11.92 9.90
CA LEU A 346 -2.53 12.96 10.41
C LEU A 346 -3.17 14.35 10.43
N GLY A 347 -3.98 14.66 9.42
CA GLY A 347 -4.73 15.91 9.32
C GLY A 347 -5.75 16.06 10.42
N LEU A 348 -6.48 14.99 10.76
CA LEU A 348 -7.40 15.00 11.89
C LEU A 348 -6.67 15.31 13.21
N TYR A 349 -5.48 14.73 13.40
CA TYR A 349 -4.65 15.04 14.56
C TYR A 349 -4.22 16.52 14.58
N GLY A 350 -3.74 17.04 13.45
CA GLY A 350 -3.33 18.44 13.31
C GLY A 350 -4.47 19.41 13.59
N LEU A 351 -5.63 19.18 12.96
CA LEU A 351 -6.85 19.96 13.17
C LEU A 351 -7.31 19.90 14.63
N GLY A 352 -7.33 18.72 15.23
CA GLY A 352 -7.74 18.55 16.63
C GLY A 352 -6.81 19.26 17.62
N ARG A 353 -5.49 19.23 17.38
CA ARG A 353 -4.52 19.99 18.19
C ARG A 353 -4.72 21.49 18.07
N TRP A 354 -4.98 21.98 16.86
CA TRP A 354 -5.26 23.39 16.63
C TRP A 354 -6.56 23.84 17.32
N LEU A 355 -7.65 23.08 17.17
CA LEU A 355 -8.94 23.35 17.82
C LEU A 355 -8.83 23.35 19.35
N ALA A 356 -8.05 22.43 19.92
CA ALA A 356 -7.84 22.37 21.37
C ALA A 356 -7.16 23.64 21.92
N GLY A 357 -6.25 24.25 21.17
CA GLY A 357 -5.60 25.50 21.54
C GLY A 357 -6.46 26.74 21.26
N ALA A 358 -7.16 26.76 20.13
CA ALA A 358 -7.94 27.92 19.70
C ALA A 358 -9.30 28.06 20.42
N TRP A 359 -9.94 26.95 20.79
CA TRP A 359 -11.29 26.92 21.39
C TRP A 359 -11.38 26.01 22.63
N PRO A 360 -10.72 26.37 23.75
CA PRO A 360 -10.73 25.55 24.96
C PRO A 360 -12.13 25.37 25.56
N VAL A 361 -12.96 26.41 25.54
CA VAL A 361 -14.34 26.37 26.09
C VAL A 361 -15.27 25.46 25.28
N ARG A 362 -15.07 25.36 23.97
CA ARG A 362 -15.88 24.52 23.06
C ARG A 362 -15.21 23.19 22.72
N TRP A 363 -14.18 22.81 23.46
CA TRP A 363 -13.39 21.62 23.12
C TRP A 363 -14.24 20.34 23.10
N GLN A 364 -15.23 20.19 23.99
CA GLN A 364 -16.10 19.01 23.96
C GLN A 364 -16.94 18.91 22.67
N LEU A 365 -17.41 20.04 22.13
CA LEU A 365 -18.10 20.09 20.83
C LEU A 365 -17.13 19.76 19.69
N ALA A 366 -15.92 20.30 19.73
CA ALA A 366 -14.88 19.98 18.75
C ALA A 366 -14.50 18.48 18.79
N ARG A 367 -14.40 17.88 19.98
CA ARG A 367 -14.16 16.44 20.15
C ARG A 367 -15.26 15.62 19.48
N PHE A 368 -16.52 15.96 19.72
CA PHE A 368 -17.64 15.30 19.06
C PHE A 368 -17.53 15.43 17.53
N GLY A 369 -17.33 16.64 17.00
CA GLY A 369 -17.14 16.87 15.56
C GLY A 369 -15.99 16.06 14.96
N LEU A 370 -14.86 15.93 15.67
CA LEU A 370 -13.73 15.12 15.22
C LEU A 370 -14.08 13.63 15.14
N THR A 371 -14.88 13.11 16.07
CA THR A 371 -15.31 11.70 16.02
C THR A 371 -16.22 11.39 14.84
N LEU A 372 -16.98 12.37 14.35
CA LEU A 372 -17.86 12.20 13.18
C LEU A 372 -17.07 11.91 11.89
N PHE A 373 -15.78 12.24 11.81
CA PHE A 373 -14.97 11.87 10.65
C PHE A 373 -14.83 10.35 10.47
N LEU A 374 -14.97 9.55 11.54
CA LEU A 374 -15.02 8.09 11.41
C LEU A 374 -16.29 7.60 10.69
N LEU A 375 -17.35 8.41 10.63
CA LEU A 375 -18.54 8.05 9.87
C LEU A 375 -18.26 8.05 8.37
N ALA A 376 -17.25 8.79 7.87
CA ALA A 376 -16.93 8.83 6.45
C ALA A 376 -16.51 7.45 5.88
N PRO A 377 -15.50 6.75 6.43
CA PRO A 377 -15.15 5.41 5.94
C PRO A 377 -16.24 4.36 6.22
N LEU A 378 -17.02 4.50 7.30
CA LEU A 378 -18.18 3.62 7.56
C LEU A 378 -19.32 3.86 6.57
N TRP A 379 -19.54 5.10 6.17
CA TRP A 379 -20.52 5.46 5.14
C TRP A 379 -20.12 4.88 3.79
N GLN A 380 -18.82 4.91 3.44
CA GLN A 380 -18.33 4.26 2.22
C GLN A 380 -18.60 2.75 2.23
N LEU A 381 -18.37 2.08 3.37
CA LEU A 381 -18.72 0.67 3.52
C LEU A 381 -20.20 0.41 3.20
N VAL A 382 -21.10 1.14 3.85
CA VAL A 382 -22.54 0.96 3.64
C VAL A 382 -22.92 1.26 2.20
N ARG A 383 -22.43 2.38 1.66
CA ARG A 383 -22.77 2.86 0.32
C ARG A 383 -22.36 1.89 -0.79
N TYR A 384 -21.16 1.32 -0.71
CA TYR A 384 -20.58 0.54 -1.82
C TYR A 384 -20.57 -0.97 -1.57
N SER A 385 -21.01 -1.45 -0.40
CA SER A 385 -21.02 -2.89 -0.08
C SER A 385 -21.74 -3.76 -1.10
N ALA A 386 -22.90 -3.31 -1.59
CA ALA A 386 -23.68 -4.05 -2.59
C ALA A 386 -22.98 -4.11 -3.96
N ASP A 387 -22.29 -3.03 -4.35
CA ASP A 387 -21.69 -2.90 -5.67
C ASP A 387 -20.30 -3.56 -5.76
N ILE A 388 -19.54 -3.55 -4.65
CA ILE A 388 -18.16 -4.04 -4.62
C ILE A 388 -18.09 -5.52 -4.26
N SER A 389 -19.05 -6.05 -3.49
CA SER A 389 -18.97 -7.42 -2.98
C SER A 389 -18.88 -8.47 -4.10
N LEU A 390 -17.88 -9.35 -4.01
CA LEU A 390 -17.75 -10.51 -4.89
C LEU A 390 -18.22 -11.81 -4.20
N ARG A 391 -18.90 -11.70 -3.05
CA ARG A 391 -19.35 -12.86 -2.27
C ARG A 391 -20.17 -13.85 -3.09
N ASP A 392 -21.07 -13.32 -3.92
CA ASP A 392 -22.00 -14.09 -4.75
C ASP A 392 -21.58 -14.13 -6.22
N TYR A 393 -20.34 -13.71 -6.54
CA TYR A 393 -19.81 -13.74 -7.90
C TYR A 393 -19.70 -15.18 -8.41
N SER A 394 -20.42 -15.50 -9.49
CA SER A 394 -20.50 -16.86 -10.06
C SER A 394 -20.06 -16.96 -11.52
N GLU A 395 -19.83 -15.84 -12.22
CA GLU A 395 -19.54 -15.85 -13.67
C GLU A 395 -18.30 -16.69 -14.02
N GLY A 396 -17.23 -16.60 -13.22
CA GLY A 396 -16.02 -17.39 -13.45
C GLY A 396 -16.27 -18.90 -13.32
N ARG A 397 -17.13 -19.32 -12.39
CA ARG A 397 -17.54 -20.72 -12.28
C ARG A 397 -18.45 -21.13 -13.45
N ALA A 398 -19.43 -20.30 -13.78
CA ALA A 398 -20.35 -20.56 -14.88
C ALA A 398 -19.61 -20.68 -16.23
N TYR A 399 -18.58 -19.86 -16.44
CA TYR A 399 -17.73 -19.94 -17.62
C TYR A 399 -16.98 -21.27 -17.70
N ILE A 400 -16.39 -21.71 -16.58
CA ILE A 400 -15.69 -22.99 -16.51
C ILE A 400 -16.65 -24.14 -16.81
N GLU A 401 -17.81 -24.18 -16.15
CA GLU A 401 -18.86 -25.19 -16.37
C GLU A 401 -19.29 -25.23 -17.85
N ALA A 402 -19.57 -24.07 -18.45
CA ALA A 402 -19.96 -23.99 -19.86
C ALA A 402 -18.86 -24.47 -20.83
N VAL A 403 -17.59 -24.31 -20.49
CA VAL A 403 -16.48 -24.85 -21.30
C VAL A 403 -16.40 -26.36 -21.16
N PHE A 404 -16.50 -26.90 -19.94
CA PHE A 404 -16.48 -28.35 -19.71
C PHE A 404 -17.71 -29.06 -20.28
N ASP A 405 -18.89 -28.45 -20.27
CA ASP A 405 -20.09 -29.04 -20.87
C ASP A 405 -20.02 -29.11 -22.40
N ARG A 406 -19.15 -28.29 -23.02
CA ARG A 406 -18.99 -28.20 -24.47
C ARG A 406 -18.00 -29.21 -25.05
N PHE A 407 -17.00 -29.63 -24.27
CA PHE A 407 -15.90 -30.51 -24.69
C PHE A 407 -15.96 -31.86 -23.98
#